data_AF-A0A5K7YZ02-F1
#
_entry.id   AF-A0A5K7YZ02-F1
#
_cell.length_a   1.000
_cell.length_b   1.000
_cell.length_c   1.000
_cell.angle_alpha   90.00
_cell.angle_beta   90.00
_cell.angle_gamma   90.00
#
_symmetry.space_group_name_H-M   'P 1'
#
loop_
_entity.id
_entity.type
_entity.pdbx_description
1 polymer ?
#
loop_
_entity_poly.entity_id
_entity_poly.type
_entity_poly.pdbx_seq_one_letter_code
_entity_poly.pdbx_strand_id
1 'polypeptide(L)'
;MIIKEELGASDRACVEQITENPYLQYLNDVDRGQQPPTNQGQLLLDATCAPADITYPTDLKLHNKAREKSEQIIDERHKARGKGHKKPRTYRQRARKQFLSVAKDKRVSRKKMRRCRRQQLGYLHRNLKSIDRLAQHTGLSLLGRGRYKDLLVITEVQRQQQWI
;
A
#
# COMPACT_ATOMS: atom_id res chain seq x y z
N MET A 1 -8.02 11.63 4.65
CA MET A 1 -9.04 12.66 4.34
C MET A 1 -9.29 12.66 2.84
N ILE A 2 -10.00 11.63 2.36
CA ILE A 2 -10.47 11.49 0.96
C ILE A 2 -11.85 10.79 0.95
N ILE A 3 -12.16 9.99 1.98
CA ILE A 3 -13.43 9.23 2.08
C ILE A 3 -14.51 9.99 2.86
N LYS A 4 -14.18 11.09 3.55
CA LYS A 4 -15.12 11.76 4.48
C LYS A 4 -16.08 12.75 3.82
N GLU A 5 -15.89 13.14 2.56
CA GLU A 5 -16.50 14.36 2.03
C GLU A 5 -17.47 14.17 0.85
N GLU A 6 -17.61 12.96 0.28
CA GLU A 6 -18.47 12.75 -0.91
C GLU A 6 -19.71 11.85 -0.68
N LEU A 7 -19.94 11.26 0.50
CA LEU A 7 -21.03 10.28 0.69
C LEU A 7 -22.09 10.61 1.74
N GLY A 8 -21.99 11.71 2.48
CA GLY A 8 -23.02 12.08 3.47
C GLY A 8 -23.36 10.96 4.48
N ALA A 9 -22.45 10.01 4.68
CA ALA A 9 -22.62 8.85 5.54
C ALA A 9 -21.72 9.00 6.76
N SER A 10 -22.30 8.80 7.95
CA SER A 10 -21.57 8.83 9.22
C SER A 10 -20.46 7.78 9.23
N ASP A 11 -19.30 8.13 9.80
CA ASP A 11 -18.08 7.31 9.86
C ASP A 11 -18.33 5.84 10.30
N ARG A 12 -19.43 5.57 11.03
CA ARG A 12 -19.84 4.22 11.45
C ARG A 12 -20.36 3.32 10.32
N ALA A 13 -21.11 3.84 9.35
CA ALA A 13 -21.70 3.03 8.29
C ALA A 13 -20.65 2.50 7.29
N CYS A 14 -19.58 3.27 7.06
CA CYS A 14 -18.46 2.85 6.23
C CYS A 14 -17.61 1.77 6.93
N VAL A 15 -17.55 1.79 8.27
CA VAL A 15 -16.89 0.75 9.07
C VAL A 15 -17.71 -0.54 9.06
N GLU A 16 -19.03 -0.45 9.09
CA GLU A 16 -19.93 -1.61 9.04
C GLU A 16 -19.85 -2.38 7.70
N GLN A 17 -19.71 -1.68 6.57
CA GLN A 17 -19.46 -2.35 5.28
C GLN A 17 -18.06 -2.99 5.17
N ILE A 18 -17.10 -2.53 5.99
CA ILE A 18 -15.76 -3.13 6.07
C ILE A 18 -15.76 -4.34 7.00
N THR A 19 -16.65 -4.41 7.99
CA THR A 19 -16.77 -5.59 8.88
C THR A 19 -17.35 -6.83 8.19
N GLU A 20 -18.04 -6.67 7.06
CA GLU A 20 -18.42 -7.78 6.18
C GLU A 20 -17.31 -8.20 5.21
N ASN A 21 -16.08 -7.71 5.40
CA ASN A 21 -14.95 -8.15 4.61
C ASN A 21 -14.47 -9.53 5.12
N PRO A 22 -14.60 -10.62 4.32
CA PRO A 22 -14.18 -11.96 4.74
C PRO A 22 -12.68 -12.07 5.09
N TYR A 23 -11.86 -11.07 4.71
CA TYR A 23 -10.45 -10.99 5.11
C TYR A 23 -10.25 -10.62 6.59
N LEU A 24 -11.23 -10.03 7.29
CA LEU A 24 -11.14 -9.73 8.73
C LEU A 24 -11.54 -10.92 9.61
N GLN A 25 -12.35 -11.85 9.11
CA GLN A 25 -12.67 -13.09 9.82
C GLN A 25 -11.40 -13.90 10.12
N TYR A 26 -10.46 -13.91 9.18
CA TYR A 26 -9.17 -14.63 9.27
C TYR A 26 -8.20 -14.08 10.33
N LEU A 27 -8.40 -12.83 10.79
CA LEU A 27 -7.56 -12.17 11.81
C LEU A 27 -8.09 -12.37 13.23
N ASN A 28 -9.36 -12.78 13.38
CA ASN A 28 -10.01 -12.91 14.69
C ASN A 28 -9.83 -14.29 15.35
N ASP A 29 -9.29 -15.27 14.64
CA ASP A 29 -9.13 -16.64 15.15
C ASP A 29 -7.81 -16.87 15.91
N VAL A 30 -6.96 -15.85 16.06
CA VAL A 30 -5.60 -16.01 16.63
C VAL A 30 -5.54 -15.71 18.13
N ASP A 31 -6.64 -15.32 18.78
CA ASP A 31 -6.62 -14.95 20.21
C ASP A 31 -7.75 -15.60 21.02
N ARG A 32 -7.75 -16.94 21.07
CA ARG A 32 -8.47 -17.68 22.12
C ARG A 32 -7.46 -18.47 22.95
N GLY A 33 -7.23 -17.95 24.15
CA GLY A 33 -6.26 -18.45 25.11
C GLY A 33 -6.31 -19.96 25.30
N GLN A 34 -5.14 -20.59 25.16
CA GLN A 34 -4.85 -21.91 25.69
C GLN A 34 -3.65 -21.75 26.61
N GLN A 35 -3.83 -22.13 27.88
CA GLN A 35 -2.75 -22.21 28.86
C GLN A 35 -1.67 -23.18 28.33
N PRO A 36 -0.37 -22.87 28.47
CA PRO A 36 0.67 -23.74 27.93
C PRO A 36 0.72 -25.05 28.72
N PRO A 37 0.64 -26.23 28.08
CA PRO A 37 0.84 -27.50 28.75
C PRO A 37 2.31 -27.69 29.15
N THR A 38 2.53 -28.35 30.28
CA THR A 38 3.81 -28.59 30.96
C THR A 38 4.66 -29.65 30.23
N ASN A 39 5.04 -29.38 28.99
CA ASN A 39 5.82 -30.31 28.17
C ASN A 39 7.16 -29.66 27.82
N GLN A 40 8.27 -30.16 28.38
CA GLN A 40 9.63 -29.68 28.10
C GLN A 40 10.26 -30.30 26.84
N GLY A 41 9.43 -30.79 25.91
CA GLY A 41 9.91 -31.33 24.64
C GLY A 41 10.25 -30.21 23.65
N GLN A 42 11.34 -30.36 22.89
CA GLN A 42 11.70 -29.43 21.83
C GLN A 42 10.78 -29.65 20.61
N LEU A 43 9.88 -28.71 20.35
CA LEU A 43 8.99 -28.75 19.20
C LEU A 43 9.77 -28.37 17.92
N LEU A 44 10.13 -29.36 17.13
CA LEU A 44 10.59 -29.18 15.74
C LEU A 44 9.36 -28.97 14.84
N LEU A 45 8.97 -27.72 14.65
CA LEU A 45 8.01 -27.31 13.63
C LEU A 45 8.71 -27.25 12.27
N ASP A 46 8.45 -28.22 11.39
CA ASP A 46 8.84 -28.10 9.99
C ASP A 46 7.89 -27.11 9.29
N ALA A 47 8.40 -25.93 8.94
CA ALA A 47 7.64 -24.85 8.33
C ALA A 47 7.61 -24.98 6.80
N THR A 48 7.25 -26.14 6.27
CA THR A 48 7.23 -26.42 4.83
C THR A 48 5.91 -26.12 4.12
N CYS A 49 4.90 -25.57 4.80
CA CYS A 49 3.55 -25.38 4.23
C CYS A 49 2.97 -23.96 4.30
N ALA A 50 3.80 -22.91 4.33
CA ALA A 50 3.30 -21.54 4.11
C ALA A 50 3.47 -21.17 2.63
N PRO A 51 2.41 -20.73 1.91
CA PRO A 51 2.57 -20.25 0.54
C PRO A 51 3.58 -19.10 0.52
N ALA A 52 4.73 -19.34 -0.11
CA ALA A 52 5.86 -18.41 -0.17
C ALA A 52 5.57 -17.13 -1.01
N ASP A 53 4.38 -17.06 -1.62
CA ASP A 53 3.96 -15.99 -2.53
C ASP A 53 3.30 -14.79 -1.83
N ILE A 54 3.43 -14.65 -0.51
CA ILE A 54 2.90 -13.48 0.20
C ILE A 54 4.03 -12.45 0.35
N THR A 55 3.88 -11.32 -0.35
CA THR A 55 4.79 -10.17 -0.19
C THR A 55 4.56 -9.54 1.17
N TYR A 56 5.61 -9.41 2.00
CA TYR A 56 5.50 -8.83 3.32
C TYR A 56 5.26 -7.29 3.24
N PRO A 57 4.49 -6.68 4.15
CA PRO A 57 4.16 -5.25 4.11
C PRO A 57 5.37 -4.32 4.10
N THR A 58 6.52 -4.78 4.62
CA THR A 58 7.78 -4.04 4.68
C THR A 58 8.71 -4.31 3.49
N ASP A 59 8.29 -5.11 2.52
CA ASP A 59 9.09 -5.45 1.35
C ASP A 59 9.26 -4.26 0.40
N LEU A 60 10.51 -4.02 0.01
CA LEU A 60 10.84 -2.97 -0.95
C LEU A 60 10.11 -3.16 -2.30
N LYS A 61 9.84 -4.41 -2.68
CA LYS A 61 9.09 -4.76 -3.90
C LYS A 61 7.65 -4.24 -3.84
N LEU A 62 6.96 -4.41 -2.71
CA LEU A 62 5.59 -3.91 -2.50
C LEU A 62 5.52 -2.40 -2.68
N HIS A 63 6.44 -1.69 -2.03
CA HIS A 63 6.53 -0.23 -2.11
C HIS A 63 6.79 0.28 -3.53
N ASN A 64 7.67 -0.39 -4.27
CA ASN A 64 7.92 -0.03 -5.67
C ASN A 64 6.68 -0.28 -6.54
N LYS A 65 5.98 -1.41 -6.35
CA LYS A 65 4.73 -1.70 -7.10
C LYS A 65 3.64 -0.68 -6.80
N ALA A 66 3.48 -0.30 -5.53
CA ALA A 66 2.58 0.77 -5.09
C ALA A 66 2.93 2.11 -5.76
N ARG A 67 4.22 2.47 -5.80
CA ARG A 67 4.70 3.68 -6.50
C ARG A 67 4.33 3.63 -7.99
N GLU A 68 4.65 2.55 -8.69
CA GLU A 68 4.37 2.41 -10.13
C GLU A 68 2.87 2.53 -10.44
N LYS A 69 2.03 1.86 -9.64
CA LYS A 69 0.56 1.97 -9.76
C LYS A 69 0.06 3.40 -9.49
N SER A 70 0.58 4.07 -8.46
CA SER A 70 0.22 5.48 -8.18
C SER A 70 0.59 6.42 -9.33
N GLU A 71 1.72 6.16 -10.00
CA GLU A 71 2.15 6.94 -11.16
C GLU A 71 1.25 6.73 -12.37
N GLN A 72 0.73 5.52 -12.57
CA GLN A 72 -0.23 5.22 -13.63
C GLN A 72 -1.59 5.90 -13.36
N ILE A 73 -2.05 5.91 -12.10
CA ILE A 73 -3.27 6.62 -11.70
C ILE A 73 -3.16 8.12 -11.99
N ILE A 74 -2.00 8.73 -11.71
CA ILE A 74 -1.76 10.15 -12.05
C ILE A 74 -1.85 10.37 -13.57
N ASP A 75 -1.34 9.44 -14.37
CA ASP A 75 -1.35 9.55 -15.83
C ASP A 75 -2.77 9.48 -16.40
N GLU A 76 -3.56 8.51 -15.93
CA GLU A 76 -4.96 8.36 -16.33
C GLU A 76 -5.80 9.57 -15.94
N ARG A 77 -5.66 10.05 -14.69
CA ARG A 77 -6.38 11.26 -14.23
C ARG A 77 -5.95 12.51 -14.97
N HIS A 78 -4.65 12.67 -15.24
CA HIS A 78 -4.17 13.82 -16.00
C HIS A 78 -4.72 13.80 -17.44
N LYS A 79 -4.78 12.63 -18.08
CA LYS A 79 -5.38 12.46 -19.41
C LYS A 79 -6.86 12.87 -19.41
N ALA A 80 -7.60 12.51 -18.35
CA ALA A 80 -9.01 12.85 -18.20
C ALA A 80 -9.28 14.35 -18.05
N ARG A 81 -8.35 15.09 -17.45
CA ARG A 81 -8.47 16.55 -17.26
C ARG A 81 -8.34 17.35 -18.56
N GLY A 82 -7.96 16.71 -19.67
CA GLY A 82 -7.85 17.37 -20.98
C GLY A 82 -6.60 18.25 -21.13
N LYS A 83 -6.58 19.05 -22.21
CA LYS A 83 -5.46 19.92 -22.58
C LYS A 83 -5.47 21.21 -21.73
N GLY A 84 -4.29 21.80 -21.50
CA GLY A 84 -4.13 23.11 -20.83
C GLY A 84 -3.59 23.04 -19.40
N HIS A 85 -3.69 21.89 -18.72
CA HIS A 85 -3.17 21.77 -17.36
C HIS A 85 -1.84 21.01 -17.28
N LYS A 86 -0.87 21.57 -16.54
CA LYS A 86 0.42 20.93 -16.32
C LYS A 86 0.29 19.65 -15.49
N LYS A 87 0.98 18.60 -15.92
CA LYS A 87 1.06 17.32 -15.22
C LYS A 87 1.87 17.47 -13.92
N PRO A 88 1.41 16.90 -12.79
CA PRO A 88 2.19 16.89 -11.56
C PRO A 88 3.57 16.26 -11.75
N ARG A 89 4.58 16.82 -11.09
CA ARG A 89 5.95 16.30 -11.17
C ARG A 89 6.04 14.93 -10.49
N THR A 90 6.40 13.91 -11.26
CA THR A 90 6.67 12.55 -10.77
C THR A 90 8.17 12.22 -10.89
N TYR A 91 8.74 11.55 -9.89
CA TYR A 91 10.17 11.22 -9.84
C TYR A 91 10.51 9.83 -10.42
N ARG A 92 9.77 9.38 -11.44
CA ARG A 92 9.80 7.98 -11.97
C ARG A 92 11.21 7.44 -12.17
N GLN A 93 12.01 8.16 -12.95
CA GLN A 93 13.38 7.72 -13.30
C GLN A 93 14.29 7.65 -12.07
N ARG A 94 14.22 8.64 -11.17
CA ARG A 94 15.04 8.67 -9.94
C ARG A 94 14.63 7.57 -8.98
N ALA A 95 13.33 7.40 -8.76
CA ALA A 95 12.79 6.37 -7.87
C ALA A 95 13.11 4.96 -8.38
N ARG A 96 13.03 4.73 -9.70
CA ARG A 96 13.40 3.46 -10.32
C ARG A 96 14.89 3.16 -10.20
N LYS A 97 15.76 4.14 -10.46
CA LYS A 97 17.22 3.98 -10.29
C LYS A 97 17.58 3.61 -8.85
N GLN A 98 16.98 4.28 -7.87
CA GLN A 98 17.20 4.00 -6.44
C GLN A 98 16.66 2.63 -5.99
N PHE A 99 15.54 2.18 -6.56
CA PHE A 99 15.05 0.83 -6.34
C PHE A 99 16.02 -0.20 -6.93
N LEU A 100 16.42 -0.03 -8.19
CA LEU A 100 17.30 -0.96 -8.90
C LEU A 100 18.67 -1.06 -8.24
N SER A 101 19.22 0.03 -7.71
CA SER A 101 20.51 -0.01 -7.01
C SER A 101 20.49 -0.82 -5.72
N VAL A 102 19.33 -1.07 -5.13
CA VAL A 102 19.16 -1.94 -3.95
C VAL A 102 18.69 -3.34 -4.36
N ALA A 103 17.80 -3.42 -5.35
CA ALA A 103 17.29 -4.70 -5.84
C ALA A 103 18.35 -5.56 -6.53
N LYS A 104 19.38 -4.94 -7.12
CA LYS A 104 20.50 -5.64 -7.77
C LYS A 104 21.62 -6.05 -6.81
N ASP A 105 21.61 -5.56 -5.57
CA ASP A 105 22.64 -5.91 -4.60
C ASP A 105 22.41 -7.31 -4.03
N LYS A 106 23.43 -8.17 -4.12
CA LYS A 106 23.39 -9.53 -3.53
C LYS A 106 23.31 -9.50 -1.99
N ARG A 107 23.88 -8.48 -1.34
CA ARG A 107 23.89 -8.31 0.12
C ARG A 107 23.63 -6.84 0.48
N VAL A 108 22.41 -6.55 0.94
CA VAL A 108 22.00 -5.18 1.28
C VAL A 108 22.21 -4.91 2.77
N SER A 109 22.96 -3.85 3.11
CA SER A 109 23.07 -3.38 4.49
C SER A 109 21.72 -2.86 5.02
N ARG A 110 21.41 -3.13 6.29
CA ARG A 110 20.21 -2.62 6.98
C ARG A 110 20.03 -1.10 6.80
N LYS A 111 21.11 -0.32 6.85
CA LYS A 111 21.06 1.15 6.65
C LYS A 111 20.63 1.51 5.23
N LYS A 112 21.17 0.82 4.21
CA LYS A 112 20.82 1.02 2.80
C LYS A 112 19.36 0.64 2.53
N MET A 113 18.89 -0.47 3.10
CA MET A 113 17.49 -0.91 3.01
C MET A 113 16.53 0.13 3.60
N ARG A 114 16.79 0.60 4.84
CA ARG A 114 15.97 1.64 5.49
C ARG A 114 15.93 2.94 4.68
N ARG A 115 17.09 3.39 4.16
CA ARG A 115 17.16 4.59 3.31
C ARG A 115 16.30 4.45 2.06
N CYS A 116 16.39 3.32 1.35
CA CYS A 116 15.61 3.08 0.14
C CYS A 116 14.11 3.01 0.44
N ARG A 117 13.71 2.33 1.51
CA ARG A 117 12.31 2.30 1.96
C ARG A 117 11.75 3.70 2.22
N ARG A 118 12.47 4.53 2.99
CA ARG A 118 12.08 5.93 3.25
C ARG A 118 11.94 6.74 1.96
N GLN A 119 12.83 6.54 1.00
CA GLN A 119 12.75 7.20 -0.30
C GLN A 119 11.50 6.77 -1.08
N GLN A 120 11.23 5.46 -1.17
CA GLN A 120 10.05 4.92 -1.85
C GLN A 120 8.74 5.42 -1.20
N LEU A 121 8.64 5.35 0.12
CA LEU A 121 7.49 5.89 0.88
C LEU A 121 7.32 7.39 0.65
N GLY A 122 8.41 8.16 0.64
CA GLY A 122 8.37 9.58 0.34
C GLY A 122 7.90 9.89 -1.09
N TYR A 123 8.22 9.05 -2.08
CA TYR A 123 7.67 9.21 -3.43
C TYR A 123 6.19 8.87 -3.47
N LEU A 124 5.79 7.78 -2.83
CA LEU A 124 4.40 7.35 -2.74
C LEU A 124 3.52 8.43 -2.10
N HIS A 125 3.97 9.02 -0.99
CA HIS A 125 3.28 10.10 -0.29
C HIS A 125 3.04 11.32 -1.17
N ARG A 126 4.04 11.73 -1.97
CA ARG A 126 3.91 12.85 -2.91
C ARG A 126 2.94 12.54 -4.04
N ASN A 127 2.97 11.29 -4.53
CA ASN A 127 2.06 10.84 -5.57
C ASN A 127 0.62 10.84 -5.06
N LEU A 128 0.36 10.32 -3.85
CA LEU A 128 -0.97 10.34 -3.24
C LEU A 128 -1.47 11.77 -3.03
N LYS A 129 -0.65 12.69 -2.50
CA LYS A 129 -1.01 14.12 -2.45
C LYS A 129 -1.35 14.72 -3.82
N SER A 130 -0.68 14.27 -4.89
CA SER A 130 -0.96 14.73 -6.25
C SER A 130 -2.26 14.14 -6.78
N ILE A 131 -2.56 12.89 -6.43
CA ILE A 131 -3.81 12.20 -6.75
C ILE A 131 -4.98 12.89 -6.06
N ASP A 132 -4.85 13.26 -4.79
CA ASP A 132 -5.91 13.92 -4.02
C ASP A 132 -6.28 15.27 -4.65
N ARG A 133 -5.26 16.08 -4.98
CA ARG A 133 -5.46 17.35 -5.69
C ARG A 133 -6.09 17.17 -7.06
N LEU A 134 -5.76 16.09 -7.78
CA LEU A 134 -6.38 15.80 -9.07
C LEU A 134 -7.83 15.34 -8.90
N ALA A 135 -8.11 14.54 -7.88
CA ALA A 135 -9.45 14.01 -7.59
C ALA A 135 -10.45 15.14 -7.32
N GLN A 136 -10.03 16.21 -6.63
CA GLN A 136 -10.85 17.40 -6.40
C GLN A 136 -11.36 18.08 -7.69
N HIS A 137 -10.67 17.92 -8.82
CA HIS A 137 -11.04 18.57 -10.07
C HIS A 137 -11.74 17.65 -11.08
N THR A 138 -11.44 16.36 -11.07
CA THR A 138 -11.93 15.41 -12.09
C THR A 138 -12.96 14.40 -11.56
N GLY A 139 -13.24 14.38 -10.25
CA GLY A 139 -14.06 13.37 -9.60
C GLY A 139 -13.39 11.98 -9.48
N LEU A 140 -13.91 11.12 -8.61
CA LEU A 140 -13.41 9.76 -8.39
C LEU A 140 -13.96 8.73 -9.39
N SER A 141 -15.11 9.02 -10.01
CA SER A 141 -15.88 8.12 -10.90
C SER A 141 -15.17 7.72 -12.19
N LEU A 142 -14.12 8.46 -12.57
CA LEU A 142 -13.42 8.26 -13.83
C LEU A 142 -12.37 7.14 -13.78
N LEU A 143 -12.03 6.62 -12.60
CA LEU A 143 -11.13 5.48 -12.46
C LEU A 143 -11.87 4.16 -12.69
N GLY A 144 -11.29 3.27 -13.51
CA GLY A 144 -11.77 1.89 -13.61
C GLY A 144 -11.72 1.16 -12.26
N ARG A 145 -12.59 0.16 -12.07
CA ARG A 145 -12.72 -0.61 -10.80
C ARG A 145 -11.38 -1.14 -10.26
N GLY A 146 -10.51 -1.65 -11.14
CA GLY A 146 -9.18 -2.15 -10.75
C GLY A 146 -8.26 -1.05 -10.23
N ARG A 147 -8.30 0.14 -10.82
CA ARG A 147 -7.49 1.30 -10.41
C ARG A 147 -7.95 1.88 -9.10
N TYR A 148 -9.26 1.88 -8.87
CA TYR A 148 -9.84 2.28 -7.60
C TYR A 148 -9.42 1.33 -6.48
N LYS A 149 -9.51 0.01 -6.72
CA LYS A 149 -8.99 -1.01 -5.77
C LYS A 149 -7.50 -0.82 -5.49
N ASP A 150 -6.70 -0.57 -6.52
CA ASP A 150 -5.27 -0.29 -6.36
C ASP A 150 -5.03 0.95 -5.50
N LEU A 151 -5.81 2.03 -5.68
CA LEU A 151 -5.71 3.23 -4.87
C LEU A 151 -5.99 2.92 -3.39
N LEU A 152 -7.07 2.17 -3.09
CA LEU A 152 -7.41 1.76 -1.73
C LEU A 152 -6.26 0.97 -1.08
N VAL A 153 -5.76 -0.06 -1.77
CA VAL A 153 -4.64 -0.88 -1.28
C VAL A 153 -3.40 -0.03 -1.04
N ILE A 154 -3.07 0.90 -1.94
CA ILE A 154 -1.91 1.77 -1.80
C ILE A 154 -2.05 2.70 -0.58
N THR A 155 -3.23 3.27 -0.37
CA THR A 155 -3.50 4.11 0.81
C THR A 155 -3.40 3.31 2.10
N GLU A 156 -3.85 2.05 2.08
CA GLU A 156 -3.75 1.14 3.21
C GLU A 156 -2.30 0.79 3.54
N VAL A 157 -1.49 0.49 2.53
CA VAL A 157 -0.05 0.26 2.69
C VAL A 157 0.62 1.49 3.31
N GLN A 158 0.29 2.70 2.82
CA GLN A 158 0.85 3.92 3.41
C GLN A 158 0.44 4.08 4.88
N ARG A 159 -0.83 3.83 5.22
CA ARG A 159 -1.34 3.90 6.59
C ARG A 159 -0.54 2.96 7.48
N GLN A 160 -0.44 1.69 7.12
CA GLN A 160 0.29 0.68 7.90
C GLN A 160 1.76 1.08 8.14
N GLN A 161 2.42 1.67 7.14
CA GLN A 161 3.81 2.11 7.26
C GLN A 161 4.00 3.42 8.06
N GLN A 162 2.93 4.12 8.43
CA GLN A 162 3.01 5.28 9.35
C GLN A 162 3.03 4.87 10.81
N TRP A 163 2.45 3.72 11.15
CA TRP A 163 2.34 3.21 12.53
C TRP A 163 3.51 2.29 12.94
N ILE A 164 4.51 2.12 12.06
CA ILE A 164 5.73 1.31 12.27
C ILE A 164 6.95 2.22 12.38
#